data_AF-A0A973RR94-F1
#
_entry.id   AF-A0A973RR94-F1
#
_cell.length_a   1.000
_cell.length_b   1.000
_cell.length_c   1.000
_cell.angle_alpha   90.00
_cell.angle_beta   90.00
_cell.angle_gamma   90.00
#
_symmetry.space_group_name_H-M   'P 1'
#
loop_
_entity.id
_entity.type
_entity.pdbx_description
1 polymer ?
#
loop_
_entity_poly.entity_id
_entity_poly.type
_entity_poly.pdbx_seq_one_letter_code
_entity_poly.pdbx_strand_id
1 'polypeptide(L)' 'MTEAPDPEVVELATKIFDLARQGQTEALVAYVDAGVPANLTNDRGDSLVMLAAYHGHADAVRALL' A
#
# COMPACT_ATOMS: atom_id res chain seq x y z
N MET A 1 7.41 24.57 -9.61
CA MET A 1 8.48 24.01 -8.78
C MET A 1 7.89 22.75 -8.19
N THR A 2 8.37 21.57 -8.58
CA THR A 2 7.88 20.31 -7.99
C THR A 2 8.58 20.17 -6.65
N GLU A 3 7.89 20.52 -5.57
CA GLU A 3 8.34 20.16 -4.22
C GLU A 3 8.50 18.65 -4.19
N ALA A 4 9.69 18.17 -3.79
CA ALA A 4 9.86 16.76 -3.51
C ALA A 4 8.87 16.37 -2.41
N PRO A 5 8.24 15.18 -2.49
CA PRO A 5 7.32 14.73 -1.45
C PRO A 5 8.04 14.74 -0.10
N ASP A 6 7.30 15.15 0.94
CA ASP A 6 7.80 15.18 2.31
C ASP A 6 8.39 13.81 2.68
N PRO A 7 9.60 13.74 3.28
CA PRO A 7 10.21 12.47 3.69
C PRO A 7 9.28 11.61 4.54
N GLU A 8 8.43 12.19 5.39
CA GLU A 8 7.47 11.44 6.20
C GLU A 8 6.40 10.73 5.34
N VAL A 9 5.98 11.39 4.25
CA VAL A 9 5.02 10.82 3.29
C VAL A 9 5.66 9.66 2.53
N VAL A 10 6.94 9.78 2.17
CA VAL A 10 7.69 8.71 1.52
C VAL A 10 7.83 7.50 2.44
N GLU A 11 8.22 7.71 3.70
CA GLU A 11 8.32 6.63 4.70
C GLU A 11 6.98 5.93 4.94
N LEU A 12 5.90 6.70 5.05
CA LEU A 12 4.55 6.15 5.19
C LEU A 12 4.16 5.31 3.98
N ALA A 13 4.41 5.79 2.76
CA ALA A 13 4.13 5.04 1.54
C ALA A 13 4.93 3.73 1.49
N THR A 14 6.23 3.79 1.78
CA THR A 14 7.11 2.60 1.87
C THR A 14 6.54 1.58 2.85
N LYS A 15 6.16 2.03 4.06
CA LYS A 15 5.55 1.17 5.08
C LYS A 15 4.28 0.49 4.55
N ILE A 16 3.38 1.23 3.91
CA ILE A 16 2.11 0.69 3.41
C ILE A 16 2.34 -0.37 2.33
N PHE A 17 3.29 -0.16 1.41
CA PHE A 17 3.66 -1.19 0.43
C PHE A 17 4.22 -2.45 1.10
N ASP A 18 4.98 -2.30 2.18
CA ASP A 18 5.51 -3.44 2.93
C ASP A 18 4.42 -4.22 3.67
N LEU A 19 3.38 -3.54 4.18
CA LEU A 19 2.19 -4.22 4.75
C LEU A 19 1.52 -5.12 3.69
N ALA A 20 1.39 -4.64 2.45
CA ALA A 20 0.83 -5.42 1.34
C ALA A 20 1.71 -6.62 0.97
N ARG A 21 3.04 -6.45 0.92
CA ARG A 21 3.99 -7.55 0.64
C ARG A 21 4.00 -8.62 1.74
N GLN A 22 3.80 -8.21 2.99
CA GLN A 22 3.81 -9.09 4.15
C GLN A 22 2.43 -9.70 4.45
N GLY A 23 1.36 -9.22 3.81
CA GLY A 23 0.00 -9.70 4.04
C GLY A 23 -0.59 -9.24 5.37
N GLN A 24 -0.11 -8.11 5.92
CA GLN A 24 -0.61 -7.52 7.15
C GLN A 24 -1.97 -6.82 6.92
N THR A 25 -2.99 -7.61 6.62
CA THR A 25 -4.31 -7.18 6.12
C THR A 25 -4.97 -6.15 7.02
N GLU A 26 -5.07 -6.42 8.33
CA GLU A 26 -5.74 -5.50 9.28
C GLU A 26 -5.08 -4.11 9.31
N ALA A 27 -3.75 -4.08 9.40
CA ALA A 27 -3.00 -2.83 9.41
C ALA A 27 -3.13 -2.09 8.06
N LEU A 28 -3.07 -2.83 6.94
CA LEU A 28 -3.21 -2.27 5.60
C LEU A 28 -4.59 -1.62 5.42
N VAL A 29 -5.66 -2.31 5.83
CA VAL A 29 -7.04 -1.80 5.77
C VAL A 29 -7.20 -0.56 6.63
N ALA A 30 -6.64 -0.54 7.85
CA ALA A 30 -6.72 0.64 8.71
C ALA A 30 -6.11 1.90 8.06
N TYR A 31 -5.04 1.76 7.28
CA TYR A 31 -4.48 2.87 6.52
C TYR A 31 -5.36 3.30 5.34
N VAL A 32 -5.96 2.36 4.63
CA VAL A 32 -6.90 2.65 3.54
C VAL A 32 -8.15 3.36 4.08
N ASP A 33 -8.71 2.89 5.19
CA ASP A 33 -9.84 3.51 5.89
C ASP A 33 -9.49 4.92 6.40
N ALA A 34 -8.23 5.16 6.77
CA ALA A 34 -7.72 6.47 7.15
C ALA A 34 -7.51 7.41 5.96
N GLY A 35 -7.78 6.98 4.73
CA GLY A 35 -7.77 7.81 3.52
C GLY A 35 -6.60 7.54 2.57
N VAL A 36 -5.77 6.51 2.83
CA VAL A 36 -4.77 6.09 1.84
C VAL A 36 -5.49 5.52 0.62
N PRO A 37 -5.15 5.95 -0.61
CA PRO A 37 -5.77 5.41 -1.81
C PRO A 37 -5.47 3.91 -1.95
N ALA A 38 -6.50 3.06 -2.04
CA ALA A 38 -6.31 1.62 -2.29
C ALA A 38 -5.59 1.33 -3.63
N ASN A 39 -5.69 2.26 -4.58
CA ASN A 39 -5.00 2.24 -5.86
C ASN A 39 -3.62 2.91 -5.84
N LEU A 40 -3.07 3.23 -4.66
CA LEU A 40 -1.72 3.76 -4.53
C LEU A 40 -0.70 2.82 -5.20
N THR A 41 0.16 3.39 -6.05
CA THR A 41 1.19 2.67 -6.80
C THR A 41 2.59 3.10 -6.39
N ASN A 42 3.54 2.17 -6.35
CA ASN A 42 4.95 2.49 -6.14
C ASN A 42 5.61 3.02 -7.44
N ASP A 43 6.91 3.33 -7.39
CA ASP A 43 7.68 3.84 -8.54
C ASP A 43 7.73 2.88 -9.74
N ARG A 44 7.42 1.60 -9.55
CA ARG A 44 7.35 0.59 -10.61
C ARG A 44 5.93 0.43 -11.18
N GLY A 45 4.95 1.14 -10.63
CA GLY A 45 3.54 1.03 -11.00
C GLY A 45 2.80 -0.13 -10.31
N ASP A 46 3.41 -0.82 -9.34
CA ASP A 46 2.71 -1.89 -8.61
C ASP A 46 1.76 -1.25 -7.58
N SER A 47 0.47 -1.63 -7.64
CA SER A 47 -0.50 -1.22 -6.63
C SER A 47 -0.48 -2.13 -5.40
N LEU A 48 -1.15 -1.72 -4.32
CA LEU A 48 -1.28 -2.52 -3.09
C LEU A 48 -1.86 -3.91 -3.36
N VAL A 49 -2.91 -4.00 -4.20
CA VAL A 49 -3.53 -5.28 -4.56
C VAL A 49 -2.61 -6.15 -5.41
N MET A 50 -1.78 -5.56 -6.29
CA MET A 50 -0.79 -6.30 -7.07
C MET A 50 0.28 -6.91 -6.16
N LEU A 51 0.78 -6.16 -5.19
CA LEU A 51 1.76 -6.68 -4.23
C LEU A 51 1.17 -7.79 -3.36
N ALA A 52 -0.02 -7.59 -2.81
CA ALA A 52 -0.71 -8.62 -2.03
C ALA A 52 -0.93 -9.91 -2.85
N ALA A 53 -1.39 -9.78 -4.10
CA ALA A 53 -1.63 -10.91 -4.98
C ALA A 53 -0.32 -11.62 -5.37
N TYR A 54 0.73 -10.87 -5.70
CA TYR A 54 2.04 -11.40 -6.07
C TYR A 54 2.65 -12.26 -4.96
N HIS A 55 2.44 -11.86 -3.70
CA HIS A 55 2.92 -12.58 -2.53
C HIS A 55 1.94 -13.63 -1.98
N GLY A 56 0.78 -13.83 -2.61
CA GLY A 56 -0.19 -14.87 -2.25
C GLY A 56 -1.11 -14.54 -1.07
N HIS A 57 -1.23 -13.26 -0.70
CA HIS A 57 -2.04 -12.80 0.43
C HIS A 57 -3.50 -12.59 0.04
N ALA A 58 -4.24 -13.69 -0.09
CA ALA A 58 -5.63 -13.67 -0.56
C ALA A 58 -6.55 -12.78 0.29
N ASP A 59 -6.34 -12.71 1.60
CA ASP A 59 -7.18 -11.88 2.49
C ASP A 59 -6.92 -10.39 2.29
N ALA A 60 -5.66 -9.99 2.11
CA ALA A 60 -5.30 -8.62 1.74
C ALA A 60 -5.85 -8.24 0.37
N VAL A 61 -5.81 -9.15 -0.61
CA VAL A 61 -6.41 -8.93 -1.93
C VAL A 61 -7.92 -8.69 -1.81
N ARG A 62 -8.63 -9.54 -1.05
CA ARG A 62 -10.08 -9.38 -0.85
C ARG A 62 -10.44 -8.09 -0.15
N ALA A 63 -9.62 -7.64 0.80
CA ALA A 63 -9.89 -6.43 1.56
C ALA A 63 -9.64 -5.13 0.76
N LEU A 64 -8.87 -5.20 -0.33
CA LEU A 64 -8.53 -4.06 -1.19
C LEU A 64 -9.45 -3.91 -2.41
N LEU A 65 -10.44 -4.80 -2.59
CA LEU A 65 -11.40 -4.83 -3.71
C LEU A 65 -12.77 -4.33 -3.24
#